data_AF-A0A8I0SUD3-F1
#
_entry.id   AF-A0A8I0SUD3-F1
#
_cell.length_a   1.000
_cell.length_b   1.000
_cell.length_c   1.000
_cell.angle_alpha   90.00
_cell.angle_beta   90.00
_cell.angle_gamma   90.00
#
_symmetry.space_group_name_H-M   'P 1'
#
loop_
_entity.id
_entity.type
_entity.pdbx_description
1 polymer ?
#
loop_
_entity_poly.entity_id
_entity_poly.type
_entity_poly.pdbx_seq_one_letter_code
_entity_poly.pdbx_strand_id
1 'polypeptide(L)'
;MQKTIYGLGMGLCMLLWSGEVGASLYCAVDFNGRRCQFVDLESCQKAVGGQGSCVLNRDGLVAPQGGAPFCLTEQWQTECIYRDREACEKVAAPRKATCIANPNLNRSREGAPVSGGTPTGTPQGEDASKNRNYLPSPDYFPSPGHR
;
A
#
# COMPACT_ATOMS: atom_id res chain seq x y z
N MET A 1 -5.01 -52.71 47.23
CA MET A 1 -5.52 -52.66 45.84
C MET A 1 -5.65 -51.21 45.42
N GLN A 2 -4.63 -50.65 44.77
CA GLN A 2 -4.59 -49.27 44.29
C GLN A 2 -4.89 -49.26 42.78
N LYS A 3 -5.96 -48.57 42.38
CA LYS A 3 -6.31 -48.35 40.97
C LYS A 3 -5.78 -46.97 40.58
N THR A 4 -4.69 -46.95 39.82
CA THR A 4 -4.10 -45.73 39.27
C THR A 4 -4.91 -45.27 38.06
N ILE A 5 -5.46 -44.07 38.17
CA ILE A 5 -6.22 -43.38 37.12
C ILE A 5 -5.20 -42.67 36.22
N TYR A 6 -4.88 -43.27 35.07
CA TYR A 6 -4.18 -42.59 33.96
C TYR A 6 -5.23 -42.20 32.92
N GLY A 7 -5.61 -40.93 32.90
CA GLY A 7 -6.64 -40.42 31.98
C GLY A 7 -6.76 -38.90 31.97
N LEU A 8 -5.68 -38.17 32.27
CA LEU A 8 -5.51 -36.78 31.89
C LEU A 8 -4.78 -36.85 30.54
N GLY A 9 -5.50 -36.87 29.42
CA GLY A 9 -6.10 -35.64 28.93
C GLY A 9 -5.11 -35.00 27.96
N MET A 10 -4.84 -35.72 26.86
CA MET A 10 -4.22 -35.23 25.62
C MET A 10 -5.14 -34.20 24.95
N GLY A 11 -5.48 -33.13 25.67
CA GLY A 11 -6.52 -32.17 25.28
C GLY A 11 -6.10 -30.71 25.45
N LEU A 12 -4.79 -30.45 25.53
CA LEU A 12 -4.25 -29.11 25.78
C LEU A 12 -3.06 -28.79 24.86
N CYS A 13 -3.18 -29.09 23.56
CA CYS A 13 -2.17 -28.73 22.55
C CYS A 13 -2.76 -28.03 21.32
N MET A 14 -3.93 -27.37 21.45
CA MET A 14 -4.64 -26.72 20.34
C MET A 14 -4.95 -25.23 20.56
N LEU A 15 -4.40 -24.58 21.60
CA LEU A 15 -4.82 -23.21 21.98
C LEU A 15 -3.78 -22.10 21.82
N LEU A 16 -2.66 -22.32 21.12
CA LEU A 16 -1.62 -21.29 20.99
C LEU A 16 -1.05 -21.16 19.57
N TRP A 17 -1.92 -21.24 18.55
CA TRP A 17 -1.61 -20.60 17.27
C TRP A 17 -2.40 -19.29 17.19
N SER A 18 -2.11 -18.38 18.12
CA SER A 18 -2.30 -16.97 17.83
C SER A 18 -1.30 -16.64 16.73
N GLY A 19 -1.72 -16.81 15.48
CA GLY A 19 -1.07 -16.13 14.39
C GLY A 19 -1.20 -14.66 14.71
N GLU A 20 -0.17 -14.08 15.33
CA GLU A 20 -0.01 -12.65 15.36
C GLU A 20 0.02 -12.25 13.88
N VAL A 21 -1.13 -11.80 13.40
CA VAL A 21 -1.23 -10.95 12.21
C VAL A 21 -0.55 -9.64 12.60
N GLY A 22 0.78 -9.72 12.76
CA GLY A 22 1.64 -8.57 12.75
C GLY A 22 1.34 -7.89 11.44
N ALA A 23 0.78 -6.69 11.55
CA ALA A 23 0.47 -5.80 10.45
C ALA A 23 1.76 -5.49 9.70
N SER A 24 2.20 -6.43 8.87
CA SER A 24 3.42 -6.29 8.09
C SER A 24 3.14 -5.30 6.97
N LEU A 25 4.15 -4.53 6.60
CA LEU A 25 4.00 -3.43 5.65
C LEU A 25 3.88 -3.91 4.21
N TYR A 26 4.38 -5.11 3.90
CA TYR A 26 4.43 -5.64 2.55
C TYR A 26 3.83 -7.05 2.47
N CYS A 27 3.13 -7.31 1.36
CA CYS A 27 2.65 -8.61 0.99
C CYS A 27 3.39 -9.13 -0.26
N ALA A 28 3.87 -10.36 -0.18
CA ALA A 28 4.23 -11.12 -1.37
C ALA A 28 2.94 -11.61 -2.06
N VAL A 29 2.84 -11.39 -3.35
CA VAL A 29 1.73 -11.88 -4.19
C VAL A 29 2.33 -12.75 -5.29
N ASP A 30 2.01 -14.04 -5.25
CA ASP A 30 2.44 -15.04 -6.21
C ASP A 30 1.27 -16.00 -6.53
N PHE A 31 1.53 -17.06 -7.30
CA PHE A 31 0.49 -18.02 -7.70
C PHE A 31 -0.12 -18.80 -6.52
N ASN A 32 0.55 -18.84 -5.36
CA ASN A 32 0.04 -19.45 -4.14
C ASN A 32 -0.83 -18.49 -3.31
N GLY A 33 -0.98 -17.24 -3.73
CA GLY A 33 -1.82 -16.24 -3.09
C GLY A 33 -1.03 -15.07 -2.49
N ARG A 34 -1.62 -14.43 -1.47
CA ARG A 34 -1.09 -13.23 -0.82
C ARG A 34 -0.57 -13.56 0.58
N ARG A 35 0.71 -13.27 0.85
CA ARG A 35 1.36 -13.46 2.15
C ARG A 35 1.84 -12.13 2.70
N CYS A 36 1.11 -11.56 3.65
CA CYS A 36 1.43 -10.29 4.30
C CYS A 36 2.19 -10.54 5.60
N GLN A 37 3.47 -10.85 5.49
CA GLN A 37 4.35 -11.11 6.64
C GLN A 37 5.70 -10.39 6.54
N PHE A 38 5.86 -9.45 5.60
CA PHE A 38 7.14 -8.81 5.33
C PHE A 38 7.16 -7.37 5.85
N VAL A 39 8.12 -7.08 6.72
CA VAL A 39 8.31 -5.74 7.30
C VAL A 39 8.86 -4.76 6.28
N ASP A 40 9.71 -5.23 5.36
CA ASP A 40 10.38 -4.40 4.36
C ASP A 40 10.28 -4.99 2.95
N LEU A 41 10.45 -4.11 1.96
CA LEU A 41 10.33 -4.47 0.54
C LEU A 41 11.41 -5.45 0.10
N GLU A 42 12.64 -5.33 0.64
CA GLU A 42 13.77 -6.18 0.24
C GLU A 42 13.56 -7.63 0.70
N SER A 43 13.11 -7.83 1.93
CA SER A 43 12.72 -9.13 2.47
C SER A 43 11.58 -9.76 1.67
N CYS A 44 10.59 -8.95 1.27
CA CYS A 44 9.53 -9.41 0.39
C CYS A 44 10.10 -9.85 -0.98
N GLN A 45 10.95 -9.03 -1.61
CA GLN A 45 11.53 -9.32 -2.93
C GLN A 45 12.36 -10.60 -2.92
N LYS A 46 13.16 -10.80 -1.86
CA LYS A 46 13.90 -12.05 -1.63
C LYS A 46 12.97 -13.26 -1.53
N ALA A 47 11.82 -13.11 -0.89
CA ALA A 47 10.86 -14.20 -0.70
C ALA A 47 10.07 -14.56 -1.96
N VAL A 48 9.79 -13.62 -2.86
CA VAL A 48 9.13 -13.92 -4.15
C VAL A 48 10.08 -14.49 -5.20
N GLY A 49 11.39 -14.27 -5.07
CA GLY A 49 12.41 -14.91 -5.91
C GLY A 49 12.23 -14.70 -7.42
N GLY A 50 11.50 -13.66 -7.85
CA GLY A 50 11.18 -13.35 -9.25
C GLY A 50 9.88 -13.95 -9.80
N GLN A 51 9.18 -14.80 -9.05
CA GLN A 51 7.90 -15.42 -9.47
C GLN A 51 6.66 -14.70 -8.91
N GLY A 52 6.84 -13.51 -8.36
CA GLY A 52 5.77 -12.75 -7.73
C GLY A 52 6.08 -11.25 -7.69
N SER A 53 5.16 -10.51 -7.09
CA SER A 53 5.27 -9.08 -6.88
C SER A 53 5.11 -8.75 -5.40
N CYS A 54 5.84 -7.73 -4.97
CA CYS A 54 5.68 -7.16 -3.64
C CYS A 54 4.77 -5.96 -3.70
N VAL A 55 3.70 -6.00 -2.92
CA VAL A 55 2.73 -4.90 -2.81
C VAL A 55 2.67 -4.43 -1.37
N LEU A 56 2.36 -3.15 -1.18
CA LEU A 56 2.15 -2.59 0.15
C LEU A 56 0.87 -3.18 0.75
N ASN A 57 0.96 -3.68 1.98
CA ASN A 57 -0.18 -4.16 2.75
C ASN A 57 -0.97 -2.97 3.29
N ARG A 58 -1.98 -2.52 2.54
CA ARG A 58 -2.80 -1.38 2.98
C ARG A 58 -3.55 -1.64 4.27
N ASP A 59 -3.89 -2.90 4.56
CA ASP A 59 -4.57 -3.30 5.80
C ASP A 59 -3.60 -3.34 7.00
N GLY A 60 -2.30 -3.48 6.73
CA GLY A 60 -1.24 -3.43 7.73
C GLY A 60 -0.69 -2.03 8.00
N LEU A 61 -1.06 -1.03 7.19
CA LEU A 61 -0.75 0.35 7.50
C LEU A 61 -1.64 0.79 8.65
N VAL A 62 -1.03 1.31 9.71
CA VAL A 62 -1.76 2.02 10.77
C VAL A 62 -2.68 3.03 10.09
N ALA A 63 -3.97 3.00 10.45
CA ALA A 63 -4.97 3.87 9.87
C ALA A 63 -4.43 5.32 9.85
N PRO A 64 -4.43 6.00 8.68
CA PRO A 64 -3.83 7.31 8.58
C PRO A 64 -4.49 8.26 9.58
N GLN A 65 -3.70 8.94 10.40
CA GLN A 65 -4.24 9.90 11.37
C GLN A 65 -4.47 11.25 10.69
N GLY A 66 -5.65 11.82 10.87
CA GLY A 66 -6.01 13.14 10.31
C GLY A 66 -6.84 13.07 9.02
N GLY A 67 -7.24 14.26 8.54
CA GLY A 67 -8.16 14.42 7.41
C GLY A 67 -7.67 15.36 6.33
N ALA A 68 -6.40 15.78 6.37
CA ALA A 68 -5.84 16.66 5.35
C ALA A 68 -5.57 15.91 4.03
N PRO A 69 -5.45 16.60 2.89
CA PRO A 69 -5.33 15.94 1.58
C PRO A 69 -4.01 15.23 1.31
N PHE A 70 -2.95 15.56 2.04
CA PHE A 70 -1.64 14.94 1.88
C PHE A 70 -1.18 14.33 3.20
N CYS A 71 -0.55 13.17 3.10
CA CYS A 71 -0.05 12.42 4.23
C CYS A 71 1.46 12.23 4.15
N LEU A 72 2.10 12.39 5.29
CA LEU A 72 3.48 12.02 5.51
C LEU A 72 3.52 10.55 5.93
N THR A 73 4.17 9.70 5.14
CA THR A 73 4.29 8.27 5.41
C THR A 73 5.72 7.95 5.82
N GLU A 74 5.88 7.55 7.07
CA GLU A 74 7.11 7.01 7.65
C GLU A 74 6.95 5.48 7.82
N GLN A 75 8.03 4.77 8.16
CA GLN A 75 8.02 3.29 8.21
C GLN A 75 6.85 2.70 9.00
N TRP A 76 6.35 3.37 10.03
CA TRP A 76 5.35 2.83 10.96
C TRP A 76 4.15 3.75 11.19
N GLN A 77 4.11 4.90 10.53
CA GLN A 77 3.04 5.87 10.74
C GLN A 77 2.71 6.64 9.47
N THR A 78 1.43 6.98 9.33
CA THR A 78 0.93 7.84 8.26
C THR A 78 0.16 9.00 8.88
N GLU A 79 0.68 10.21 8.73
CA GLU A 79 0.09 11.43 9.28
C GLU A 79 -0.46 12.32 8.16
N CYS A 80 -1.79 12.41 8.06
CA CYS A 80 -2.53 13.20 7.09
C CYS A 80 -2.91 14.57 7.65
N ILE A 81 -1.90 15.41 7.89
CA ILE A 81 -2.05 16.75 8.47
C ILE A 81 -1.73 17.89 7.50
N TYR A 82 -1.20 17.57 6.31
CA TYR A 82 -0.74 18.58 5.35
C TYR A 82 -1.84 18.96 4.35
N ARG A 83 -2.13 20.26 4.26
CA ARG A 83 -3.06 20.81 3.26
C ARG A 83 -2.47 20.87 1.86
N ASP A 84 -1.15 21.08 1.78
CA ASP A 84 -0.42 21.35 0.55
C ASP A 84 0.68 20.30 0.33
N ARG A 85 0.85 19.88 -0.92
CA ARG A 85 1.84 18.87 -1.31
C ARG A 85 3.27 19.33 -1.04
N GLU A 86 3.58 20.58 -1.37
CA GLU A 86 4.94 21.14 -1.22
C GLU A 86 5.36 21.19 0.25
N ALA A 87 4.43 21.52 1.16
CA ALA A 87 4.70 21.52 2.60
C ALA A 87 4.99 20.10 3.12
N CYS A 88 4.25 19.12 2.64
CA CYS A 88 4.45 17.71 2.96
C CYS A 88 5.80 17.19 2.43
N GLU A 89 6.14 17.46 1.17
CA GLU A 89 7.43 17.05 0.56
C GLU A 89 8.62 17.68 1.27
N LYS A 90 8.51 18.96 1.67
CA LYS A 90 9.55 19.67 2.42
C LYS A 90 9.87 19.01 3.76
N VAL A 91 8.86 18.47 4.45
CA VAL A 91 9.03 17.75 5.73
C VAL A 91 9.42 16.28 5.49
N ALA A 92 9.01 15.69 4.36
CA ALA A 92 9.31 14.31 4.03
C ALA A 92 10.81 14.05 3.80
N ALA A 93 11.46 14.93 3.05
CA ALA A 93 12.87 14.78 2.68
C ALA A 93 13.83 14.58 3.88
N PRO A 94 13.86 15.45 4.91
CA PRO A 94 14.78 15.27 6.04
C PRO A 94 14.46 14.03 6.90
N ARG A 95 13.21 13.56 6.89
CA ARG A 95 12.76 12.42 7.71
C ARG A 95 12.87 11.07 6.98
N LYS A 96 13.34 11.06 5.72
CA LYS A 96 13.28 9.88 4.83
C LYS A 96 11.87 9.31 4.72
N ALA A 97 10.87 10.19 4.82
CA ALA A 97 9.47 9.84 4.67
C ALA A 97 9.04 10.02 3.20
N THR A 98 7.85 9.52 2.87
CA THR A 98 7.24 9.73 1.55
C THR A 98 5.98 10.57 1.70
N CYS A 99 5.83 11.61 0.87
CA CYS A 99 4.58 12.34 0.77
C CYS A 99 3.63 11.64 -0.21
N ILE A 100 2.42 11.28 0.25
CA ILE A 100 1.39 10.63 -0.58
C ILE A 100 0.05 11.37 -0.46
N ALA A 101 -0.82 11.19 -1.45
CA ALA A 101 -2.20 11.67 -1.36
C ALA A 101 -2.98 10.86 -0.31
N ASN A 102 -3.87 11.51 0.44
CA ASN A 102 -4.63 10.88 1.51
C ASN A 102 -5.61 9.82 0.95
N PRO A 103 -5.39 8.53 1.24
CA PRO A 103 -6.23 7.45 0.74
C PRO A 103 -7.62 7.41 1.39
N ASN A 104 -7.91 8.24 2.39
CA ASN A 104 -9.23 8.34 3.00
C ASN A 104 -10.12 9.41 2.35
N LEU A 105 -9.56 10.34 1.55
CA LEU A 105 -10.37 11.42 0.95
C LEU A 105 -11.32 10.93 -0.14
N ASN A 106 -10.96 9.90 -0.89
CA ASN A 106 -11.82 9.31 -1.92
C ASN A 106 -12.97 8.49 -1.30
N ARG A 107 -12.71 7.77 -0.20
CA ARG A 107 -13.76 7.05 0.55
C ARG A 107 -14.87 7.97 1.05
N SER A 108 -14.53 9.19 1.45
CA SER A 108 -15.53 10.18 1.90
C SER A 108 -16.42 10.72 0.78
N ARG A 109 -15.97 10.68 -0.49
CA ARG A 109 -16.80 11.08 -1.64
C ARG A 109 -17.73 9.98 -2.12
N GLU A 110 -17.32 8.72 -2.04
CA GLU A 110 -18.15 7.59 -2.47
C GLU A 110 -19.31 7.28 -1.50
N GLY A 111 -19.26 7.79 -0.26
CA GLY A 111 -20.34 7.67 0.73
C GLY A 111 -21.23 8.90 0.88
N ALA A 112 -20.91 10.03 0.23
CA ALA A 112 -21.80 11.18 0.25
C ALA A 112 -22.94 10.94 -0.75
N PRO A 113 -24.23 10.95 -0.33
CA PRO A 113 -25.33 10.96 -1.29
C PRO A 113 -25.09 12.15 -2.21
N VAL A 114 -24.88 11.86 -3.49
CA VAL A 114 -24.75 12.86 -4.54
C VAL A 114 -26.11 13.55 -4.62
N SER A 115 -26.34 14.56 -3.77
CA SER A 115 -27.50 15.45 -3.91
C SER A 115 -27.35 16.09 -5.27
N GLY A 116 -28.21 15.66 -6.20
CA GLY A 116 -28.16 15.98 -7.61
C GLY A 116 -28.09 17.49 -7.86
N GLY A 117 -26.87 17.98 -8.08
CA GLY A 117 -26.64 19.22 -8.80
C GLY A 117 -26.65 18.89 -10.28
N THR A 118 -27.75 19.22 -10.95
CA THR A 118 -27.90 19.17 -12.40
C THR A 118 -26.68 19.81 -13.09
N PRO A 119 -25.95 19.10 -13.98
CA PRO A 119 -24.96 19.73 -14.83
C PRO A 119 -25.69 20.50 -15.94
N THR A 120 -26.07 21.75 -15.65
CA THR A 120 -26.45 22.72 -16.69
C THR A 120 -25.20 23.49 -17.08
N GLY A 121 -24.49 23.01 -18.09
CA GLY A 121 -23.24 23.61 -18.56
C GLY A 121 -22.81 23.09 -19.92
N THR A 122 -23.59 23.45 -20.93
CA THR A 122 -23.26 23.73 -22.35
C THR A 122 -22.06 23.02 -23.01
N PRO A 123 -22.26 22.31 -24.14
CA PRO A 123 -21.18 21.98 -25.06
C PRO A 123 -20.79 23.22 -25.88
N GLN A 124 -19.61 23.77 -25.61
CA GLN A 124 -18.82 24.57 -26.55
C GLN A 124 -17.45 23.89 -26.53
N GLY A 125 -16.94 23.30 -27.60
CA GLY A 125 -16.84 23.83 -28.94
C GLY A 125 -15.46 23.36 -29.41
N GLU A 126 -15.42 22.83 -30.61
CA GLU A 126 -14.23 22.37 -31.31
C GLU A 126 -13.04 23.33 -31.17
N ASP A 127 -11.88 22.81 -30.75
CA ASP A 127 -10.62 23.20 -31.40
C ASP A 127 -9.68 21.99 -31.44
N ALA A 128 -9.77 21.30 -32.58
CA ALA A 128 -8.74 20.40 -33.04
C ALA A 128 -7.53 21.23 -33.47
N SER A 129 -6.58 21.47 -32.56
CA SER A 129 -5.28 21.99 -32.99
C SER A 129 -4.14 21.59 -32.05
N LYS A 130 -3.40 20.57 -32.52
CA LYS A 130 -1.93 20.60 -32.53
C LYS A 130 -1.24 20.38 -31.17
N ASN A 131 -1.07 19.11 -30.79
CA ASN A 131 0.20 18.71 -30.17
C ASN A 131 0.75 17.43 -30.79
N ARG A 132 1.29 17.59 -32.01
CA ARG A 132 2.29 16.68 -32.57
C ARG A 132 3.59 16.92 -31.81
N ASN A 133 3.82 16.17 -30.75
CA ASN A 133 5.16 15.88 -30.23
C ASN A 133 5.15 14.51 -29.54
N TYR A 134 4.78 13.49 -30.32
CA TYR A 134 5.30 12.15 -30.11
C TYR A 134 6.77 12.17 -30.54
N LEU A 135 7.67 12.39 -29.60
CA LEU A 135 9.08 12.02 -29.75
C LEU A 135 9.19 10.52 -29.49
N PRO A 136 9.64 9.70 -30.47
CA PRO A 136 9.97 8.31 -30.21
C PRO A 136 11.20 8.23 -29.29
N SER A 137 11.14 7.39 -28.26
CA SER A 137 12.29 7.04 -27.42
C SER A 137 13.41 6.44 -28.28
N PRO A 138 14.61 7.04 -28.32
CA PRO A 138 15.76 6.41 -28.92
C PRO A 138 16.36 5.37 -27.96
N ASP A 139 16.51 4.16 -28.52
CA ASP A 139 17.65 3.27 -28.34
C ASP A 139 17.87 2.59 -26.98
N TYR A 140 17.27 1.41 -26.91
CA TYR A 140 17.91 0.13 -26.58
C TYR A 140 19.47 0.18 -26.59
N PHE A 141 20.09 0.32 -25.42
CA PHE A 141 21.52 0.05 -25.24
C PHE A 141 21.71 -1.40 -24.73
N PRO A 142 22.33 -2.30 -25.51
CA PRO A 142 22.76 -3.61 -25.01
C PRO A 142 23.99 -3.47 -24.11
N SER A 143 23.94 -4.12 -22.94
CA SER A 143 25.05 -4.24 -21.98
C SER A 143 26.25 -4.98 -22.58
N PRO A 144 27.49 -4.48 -22.41
CA PRO A 144 28.67 -5.27 -22.68
C PRO A 144 29.12 -6.07 -21.45
N GLY A 145 29.09 -7.40 -21.59
CA GLY A 145 30.26 -8.25 -21.38
C GLY A 145 30.74 -8.52 -19.96
N HIS A 146 30.45 -9.73 -19.49
CA HIS A 146 31.29 -10.48 -18.54
C HIS A 146 32.71 -10.69 -19.11
N ARG A 147 33.71 -10.47 -18.27
CA ARG A 147 34.92 -11.30 -18.19
C ARG A 147 35.16 -11.64 -16.73
#